data_AF-A0A7X8B6Q7-F1
#
_entry.id   AF-A0A7X8B6Q7-F1
#
_cell.length_a   1.000
_cell.length_b   1.000
_cell.length_c   1.000
_cell.angle_alpha   90.00
_cell.angle_beta   90.00
_cell.angle_gamma   90.00
#
_symmetry.space_group_name_H-M   'P 1'
#
loop_
_entity.id
_entity.type
_entity.pdbx_description
1 polymer ?
#
loop_
_entity_poly.entity_id
_entity_poly.type
_entity_poly.pdbx_seq_one_letter_code
_entity_poly.pdbx_strand_id
1 'polypeptide(L)'
;MTATLFSPQAQVRRALAGLDLGAHGDDLLADCINSALAGQWEQRARVFEDCRPRPGDYLGRDPQAAARVDARCARSAAACRLHAAVLRGDDLLDAHHAGDLRLLGVIV
;
A
#
# COMPACT_ATOMS: atom_id res chain seq x y z
N MET A 1 35.30 0.25 -17.47
CA MET A 1 34.14 1.10 -17.11
C MET A 1 33.65 0.64 -15.75
N THR A 2 34.00 1.35 -14.69
CA THR A 2 33.72 0.96 -13.30
C THR A 2 32.35 1.53 -12.91
N ALA A 3 31.35 0.65 -12.75
CA ALA A 3 30.04 1.05 -12.25
C ALA A 3 30.18 1.41 -10.77
N THR A 4 30.11 2.70 -10.44
CA THR A 4 30.09 3.17 -9.05
C THR A 4 28.77 2.71 -8.42
N LEU A 5 28.82 1.63 -7.64
CA LEU A 5 27.71 1.17 -6.81
C LEU A 5 27.53 2.17 -5.66
N PHE A 6 26.72 3.20 -5.89
CA PHE A 6 26.30 4.12 -4.83
C PHE A 6 25.38 3.38 -3.85
N SER A 7 25.53 3.64 -2.55
CA SER A 7 24.56 3.18 -1.56
C SER A 7 23.16 3.75 -1.89
N PRO A 8 22.05 3.08 -1.50
CA PRO A 8 20.70 3.60 -1.74
C PRO A 8 20.52 5.04 -1.25
N GLN A 9 21.11 5.37 -0.10
CA GLN A 9 21.10 6.73 0.44
C GLN A 9 21.84 7.75 -0.44
N ALA A 10 22.98 7.38 -1.03
CA ALA A 10 23.72 8.24 -1.95
C ALA A 10 22.96 8.45 -3.27
N GLN A 11 22.23 7.43 -3.74
CA GLN A 11 21.37 7.54 -4.92
C GLN A 11 20.19 8.50 -4.66
N VAL A 12 19.51 8.36 -3.52
CA VAL A 12 18.41 9.26 -3.12
C VAL A 12 18.91 10.70 -3.00
N ARG A 13 20.03 10.94 -2.30
CA ARG A 13 20.61 12.28 -2.17
C ARG A 13 20.93 12.91 -3.52
N ARG A 14 21.45 12.13 -4.47
CA ARG A 14 21.73 12.60 -5.83
C ARG A 14 20.45 12.90 -6.61
N ALA A 15 19.42 12.06 -6.49
CA ALA A 15 18.15 12.27 -7.15
C ALA A 15 17.41 13.52 -6.64
N LEU A 16 17.56 13.83 -5.35
CA LEU A 16 16.99 15.01 -4.72
C LEU A 16 17.84 16.28 -4.94
N ALA A 17 19.07 16.16 -5.44
CA ALA A 17 19.95 17.30 -5.67
C ALA A 17 19.41 18.17 -6.82
N GLY A 18 18.97 19.39 -6.48
CA GLY A 18 18.40 20.35 -7.43
C GLY A 18 16.88 20.44 -7.42
N LEU A 19 16.19 19.62 -6.62
CA LEU A 19 14.79 19.86 -6.29
C LEU A 19 14.70 20.94 -5.21
N ASP A 20 13.83 21.93 -5.41
CA ASP A 20 13.46 22.85 -4.34
C ASP A 20 12.52 22.14 -3.37
N LEU A 21 13.13 21.43 -2.41
CA LEU A 21 12.38 20.74 -1.36
C LEU A 21 11.56 21.71 -0.49
N GLY A 22 11.93 22.99 -0.46
CA GLY A 22 11.16 24.03 0.22
C GLY A 22 9.84 24.32 -0.49
N ALA A 23 9.85 24.35 -1.83
CA ALA A 23 8.64 24.47 -2.65
C ALA A 23 7.71 23.25 -2.54
N HIS A 24 8.23 22.10 -2.12
CA HIS A 24 7.48 20.85 -1.91
C HIS A 24 7.32 20.47 -0.43
N GLY A 25 7.64 21.39 0.48
CA GLY A 25 7.63 21.11 1.92
C GLY A 25 6.26 20.67 2.41
N ASP A 26 5.21 21.35 1.95
CA ASP A 26 3.83 21.05 2.32
C ASP A 26 3.38 19.68 1.80
N ASP A 27 3.71 19.33 0.55
CA ASP A 27 3.40 18.02 -0.04
C ASP A 27 4.10 16.89 0.72
N LEU A 28 5.38 17.07 1.05
CA LEU A 28 6.17 16.09 1.80
C LEU A 28 5.65 15.91 3.23
N LEU A 29 5.25 16.99 3.90
CA LEU A 29 4.64 16.94 5.23
C LEU A 29 3.28 16.24 5.17
N ALA A 30 2.46 16.55 4.17
CA ALA A 30 1.18 15.89 3.95
C ALA A 30 1.36 14.38 3.69
N ASP A 31 2.31 13.99 2.86
CA ASP A 31 2.64 12.58 2.59
C ASP A 31 3.13 11.85 3.84
N CYS A 32 3.98 12.51 4.63
CA CYS A 32 4.44 11.97 5.92
C CYS A 32 3.26 11.74 6.88
N ILE A 33 2.39 12.75 7.05
CA ILE A 33 1.21 12.66 7.91
C ILE A 33 0.27 11.55 7.40
N ASN A 34 0.01 11.52 6.09
CA ASN A 34 -0.89 10.54 5.48
C ASN A 34 -0.35 9.10 5.61
N SER A 35 0.97 8.93 5.63
CA SER A 35 1.61 7.63 5.81
C SER A 35 1.71 7.21 7.28
N ALA A 36 1.74 8.17 8.21
CA ALA A 36 1.93 7.90 9.64
C ALA A 36 0.63 7.58 10.41
N LEU A 37 -0.54 7.88 9.84
CA LEU A 37 -1.82 7.74 10.54
C LEU A 37 -2.57 6.47 10.15
N ALA A 38 -2.93 5.65 11.15
CA ALA A 38 -3.70 4.43 10.95
C ALA A 38 -5.01 4.67 10.18
N GLY A 39 -5.75 5.74 10.50
CA GLY A 39 -7.01 6.07 9.83
C GLY A 39 -6.89 6.31 8.31
N GLN A 40 -5.74 6.80 7.84
CA GLN A 40 -5.50 6.98 6.41
C GLN A 40 -5.32 5.64 5.70
N TRP A 41 -4.64 4.69 6.34
CA TRP A 41 -4.52 3.32 5.84
C TRP A 41 -5.87 2.58 5.82
N GLU A 42 -6.72 2.79 6.83
CA GLU A 42 -8.08 2.25 6.83
C GLU A 42 -8.91 2.83 5.68
N GLN A 43 -8.83 4.14 5.44
CA GLN A 43 -9.53 4.78 4.33
C GLN A 43 -9.05 4.22 2.99
N ARG A 44 -7.75 4.02 2.81
CA ARG A 44 -7.19 3.37 1.61
C ARG A 44 -7.67 1.93 1.45
N ALA A 45 -7.77 1.17 2.54
CA ALA A 45 -8.33 -0.17 2.50
C ALA A 45 -9.77 -0.16 1.97
N ARG A 46 -10.61 0.79 2.43
CA ARG A 46 -11.99 0.96 1.94
C ARG A 46 -12.04 1.26 0.44
N VAL A 47 -11.15 2.11 -0.05
CA VAL A 47 -11.05 2.40 -1.49
C VAL A 47 -10.79 1.13 -2.29
N PHE A 48 -9.89 0.25 -1.83
CA PHE A 48 -9.65 -1.02 -2.51
C PHE A 48 -10.85 -1.97 -2.44
N GLU A 49 -11.55 -2.03 -1.32
CA GLU A 49 -12.81 -2.80 -1.20
C GLU A 49 -13.90 -2.26 -2.14
N ASP A 50 -14.03 -0.93 -2.27
CA ASP A 50 -14.99 -0.28 -3.16
C ASP A 50 -14.68 -0.54 -4.64
N CYS A 51 -13.39 -0.68 -4.98
CA CYS A 51 -12.92 -1.04 -6.32
C CYS A 51 -13.05 -2.54 -6.64
N ARG A 52 -13.60 -3.36 -5.75
CA ARG A 52 -13.80 -4.78 -6.05
C ARG A 52 -14.89 -4.97 -7.11
N PRO A 53 -14.68 -5.88 -8.08
CA PRO A 53 -15.66 -6.15 -9.12
C PRO A 53 -17.02 -6.55 -8.56
N ARG A 54 -18.08 -5.97 -9.11
CA ARG A 54 -19.47 -6.31 -8.80
C ARG A 54 -20.07 -7.14 -9.94
N PRO A 55 -21.13 -7.94 -9.66
CA PRO A 55 -21.86 -8.62 -10.72
C PRO A 55 -22.38 -7.62 -11.76
N GLY A 56 -22.01 -7.83 -13.03
CA GLY A 56 -22.38 -6.94 -14.14
C GLY A 56 -21.32 -5.92 -14.56
N ASP A 57 -20.22 -5.77 -13.80
CA ASP A 57 -19.13 -4.89 -14.20
C ASP A 57 -18.40 -5.43 -15.45
N TYR A 58 -18.17 -4.54 -16.42
CA TYR A 58 -17.39 -4.89 -17.61
C TYR A 58 -15.89 -4.72 -17.35
N LEU A 59 -15.16 -5.84 -17.31
CA LEU A 59 -13.71 -5.88 -17.10
C LEU A 59 -12.91 -6.36 -18.32
N GLY A 60 -13.53 -6.25 -19.50
CA GLY A 60 -12.96 -6.72 -20.76
C GLY A 60 -13.43 -8.12 -21.15
N ARG A 61 -12.71 -8.73 -22.08
CA ARG A 61 -13.08 -10.02 -22.69
C ARG A 61 -12.56 -11.25 -21.94
N ASP A 62 -11.63 -11.06 -21.00
CA ASP A 62 -11.04 -12.16 -20.25
C ASP A 62 -11.96 -12.58 -19.10
N PRO A 63 -12.49 -13.83 -19.09
CA PRO A 63 -13.39 -14.30 -18.04
C PRO A 63 -12.74 -14.37 -16.66
N GLN A 64 -11.41 -14.39 -16.57
CA GLN A 64 -10.65 -14.40 -15.31
C GLN A 64 -10.29 -12.98 -14.83
N ALA A 65 -10.61 -11.93 -15.60
CA ALA A 65 -10.26 -10.56 -15.23
C ALA A 65 -10.86 -10.16 -13.88
N ALA A 66 -12.14 -10.51 -13.65
CA ALA A 66 -12.82 -10.23 -12.39
C ALA A 66 -12.11 -10.87 -11.20
N ALA A 67 -11.81 -12.17 -11.27
CA ALA A 67 -11.12 -12.87 -10.19
C ALA A 67 -9.73 -12.29 -9.90
N ARG A 68 -8.98 -11.90 -10.94
CA ARG A 68 -7.65 -11.29 -10.75
C ARG A 68 -7.71 -9.89 -10.14
N VAL A 69 -8.66 -9.06 -10.58
CA VAL A 69 -8.86 -7.71 -10.02
C VAL A 69 -9.34 -7.83 -8.58
N ASP A 70 -10.31 -8.69 -8.30
CA ASP A 70 -10.79 -8.97 -6.95
C ASP A 70 -9.66 -9.41 -6.03
N ALA A 71 -8.89 -10.42 -6.41
CA ALA A 71 -7.76 -10.90 -5.62
C ALA A 71 -6.69 -9.83 -5.40
N ARG A 72 -6.43 -8.95 -6.39
CA ARG A 72 -5.52 -7.83 -6.23
C ARG A 72 -6.05 -6.83 -5.21
N CYS A 73 -7.30 -6.38 -5.37
CA CYS A 73 -7.94 -5.42 -4.48
C CYS A 73 -8.04 -5.96 -3.05
N ALA A 74 -8.46 -7.21 -2.86
CA ALA A 74 -8.55 -7.85 -1.56
C ALA A 74 -7.18 -7.92 -0.85
N ARG A 75 -6.11 -8.28 -1.56
CA ARG A 75 -4.75 -8.26 -1.00
C ARG A 75 -4.27 -6.85 -0.64
N SER A 76 -4.54 -5.87 -1.49
CA SER A 76 -4.18 -4.48 -1.21
C SER A 76 -4.94 -3.94 0.02
N ALA A 77 -6.22 -4.25 0.14
CA ALA A 77 -7.01 -3.88 1.31
C ALA A 77 -6.49 -4.54 2.60
N ALA A 78 -6.17 -5.83 2.55
CA ALA A 78 -5.56 -6.57 3.67
C ALA A 78 -4.22 -5.96 4.10
N ALA A 79 -3.34 -5.62 3.16
CA ALA A 79 -2.07 -4.95 3.45
C ALA A 79 -2.27 -3.60 4.15
N CYS A 80 -3.24 -2.81 3.69
CA CYS A 80 -3.55 -1.53 4.32
C CYS A 80 -4.12 -1.70 5.74
N ARG A 81 -5.01 -2.66 5.97
CA ARG A 81 -5.56 -2.95 7.29
C ARG A 81 -4.49 -3.40 8.28
N LEU A 82 -3.58 -4.30 7.87
CA LEU A 82 -2.47 -4.71 8.73
C LEU A 82 -1.49 -3.57 9.00
N HIS A 83 -1.24 -2.69 8.02
CA HIS A 83 -0.41 -1.52 8.26
C HIS A 83 -1.04 -0.59 9.30
N ALA A 84 -2.35 -0.35 9.23
CA ALA A 84 -3.08 0.40 10.24
C ALA A 84 -2.97 -0.26 11.63
N ALA A 85 -3.08 -1.59 11.68
CA ALA A 85 -2.96 -2.36 12.91
C ALA A 85 -1.56 -2.24 13.54
N VAL A 86 -0.49 -2.31 12.73
CA VAL A 86 0.89 -2.07 13.18
C VAL A 86 1.03 -0.67 13.78
N LEU A 87 0.49 0.36 13.13
CA LEU A 87 0.59 1.74 13.61
C LEU A 87 -0.16 1.96 14.94
N ARG A 88 -1.23 1.20 15.20
CA ARG A 88 -1.93 1.21 16.50
C ARG A 88 -1.23 0.39 17.58
N GLY A 89 -0.32 -0.50 17.19
CA GLY A 89 0.30 -1.47 18.10
C GLY A 89 -0.61 -2.66 18.43
N ASP A 90 -1.52 -3.01 17.51
CA ASP A 90 -2.40 -4.16 17.66
C ASP A 90 -1.59 -5.48 17.64
N ASP A 91 -2.09 -6.51 18.33
CA ASP A 91 -1.53 -7.87 18.21
C ASP A 91 -1.99 -8.50 16.89
N LEU A 92 -1.09 -8.58 15.91
CA LEU A 92 -1.40 -9.12 14.58
C LEU A 92 -1.72 -10.61 14.59
N LEU A 93 -1.40 -11.34 15.65
CA LEU A 93 -1.72 -12.76 15.77
C LEU A 93 -3.14 -13.01 16.31
N ASP A 94 -3.88 -11.96 16.67
CA ASP A 94 -5.30 -12.05 17.03
C ASP A 94 -6.11 -12.63 15.85
N ALA A 95 -7.13 -13.43 16.19
CA ALA A 95 -8.07 -14.01 15.24
C ALA A 95 -8.71 -12.95 14.30
N HIS A 96 -8.85 -11.70 14.75
CA HIS A 96 -9.36 -10.58 13.96
C HIS A 96 -8.52 -10.34 12.68
N HIS A 97 -7.20 -10.54 12.73
CA HIS A 97 -6.28 -10.28 11.62
C HIS A 97 -5.94 -11.52 10.79
N ALA A 98 -6.38 -12.71 11.21
CA ALA A 98 -6.06 -13.97 10.55
C ALA A 98 -6.49 -14.02 9.08
N GLY A 99 -7.62 -13.40 8.73
CA GLY A 99 -8.09 -13.30 7.35
C GLY A 99 -7.13 -12.52 6.45
N ASP A 100 -6.65 -11.37 6.94
CA ASP A 100 -5.72 -10.52 6.22
C ASP A 100 -4.34 -11.17 6.08
N LEU A 101 -3.85 -11.84 7.13
CA LEU A 101 -2.59 -12.58 7.09
C LEU A 101 -2.62 -13.74 6.08
N ARG A 102 -3.73 -14.46 5.96
CA ARG A 102 -3.91 -15.50 4.93
C ARG A 102 -3.93 -14.91 3.53
N LEU A 103 -4.64 -13.80 3.31
CA LEU A 103 -4.68 -13.13 2.00
C LEU A 103 -3.29 -12.71 1.52
N LEU A 104 -2.42 -12.32 2.44
CA LEU A 104 -1.03 -11.95 2.16
C LEU A 104 -0.06 -13.14 2.12
N GLY A 105 -0.52 -14.35 2.43
CA GLY A 105 0.32 -15.54 2.45
C GLY A 105 1.35 -15.56 3.58
N VAL A 106 1.10 -14.81 4.67
CA VAL A 106 1.97 -14.79 5.86
C VAL A 106 1.76 -16.03 6.72
N ILE A 107 0.52 -16.55 6.73
CA ILE A 107 0.15 -17.81 7.41
C ILE A 107 -0.63 -18.69 6.43
N VAL A 108 -0.42 -20.01 6.52
CA VAL A 108 -1.05 -21.05 5.70
C VAL A 108 -2.22 -21.66 6.45
#